data_AF-A0A7V5K296-F1
#
_entry.id   AF-A0A7V5K296-F1
#
_cell.length_a   1.000
_cell.length_b   1.000
_cell.length_c   1.000
_cell.angle_alpha   90.00
_cell.angle_beta   90.00
_cell.angle_gamma   90.00
#
_symmetry.space_group_name_H-M   'P 1'
#
loop_
_entity.id
_entity.type
_entity.pdbx_description
1 polymer ?
#
loop_
_entity_poly.entity_id
_entity_poly.type
_entity_poly.pdbx_seq_one_letter_code
_entity_poly.pdbx_strand_id
1 'polypeptide(L)'
;MSRRWLRAAGAYSEATERARQILETFHIGRLEGELPLNLSEGDRKVLDIAMAYALDSRFLLLDEPTSGVATGDKFKIMDTIMGAIDRSRMATMIVEHDMDIVSDYSDRVLVLREGTIMADGRPQEVMEDREVRATLFGIEE
;
A
#
# COMPACT_ATOMS: atom_id res chain seq x y z
N MET A 1 -27.24 -19.51 -25.47
CA MET A 1 -26.40 -18.28 -25.50
C MET A 1 -24.97 -18.68 -25.19
N SER A 2 -24.05 -18.50 -26.15
CA SER A 2 -22.66 -18.95 -26.06
C SER A 2 -21.86 -18.08 -25.10
N ARG A 3 -21.17 -18.70 -24.13
CA ARG A 3 -20.24 -18.09 -23.14
C ARG A 3 -18.94 -17.59 -23.79
N ARG A 4 -19.04 -16.92 -24.95
CA ARG A 4 -17.92 -16.53 -25.82
C ARG A 4 -17.13 -15.31 -25.34
N TRP A 5 -17.36 -14.88 -24.10
CA TRP A 5 -16.74 -13.68 -23.50
C TRP A 5 -15.71 -14.01 -22.42
N LEU A 6 -15.64 -15.27 -21.96
CA LEU A 6 -14.67 -15.73 -20.97
C LEU A 6 -13.71 -16.71 -21.64
N ARG A 7 -12.62 -16.18 -22.20
CA ARG A 7 -11.46 -17.01 -22.57
C ARG A 7 -10.61 -17.22 -21.31
N ALA A 8 -10.01 -18.40 -21.17
CA ALA A 8 -9.06 -18.66 -20.09
C ALA A 8 -7.92 -17.63 -20.14
N ALA A 9 -7.38 -17.23 -18.99
CA ALA A 9 -6.31 -16.23 -18.90
C ALA A 9 -5.13 -16.54 -19.85
N GLY A 10 -4.76 -17.81 -19.98
CA GLY A 10 -3.72 -18.28 -20.91
C GLY A 10 -3.98 -17.99 -22.41
N ALA A 11 -5.19 -17.57 -22.79
CA ALA A 11 -5.46 -17.06 -24.13
C ALA A 11 -4.95 -15.62 -24.36
N TYR A 12 -4.57 -14.92 -23.28
CA TYR A 12 -3.97 -13.59 -23.26
C TYR A 12 -2.53 -13.71 -22.73
N SER A 13 -1.62 -14.24 -23.56
CA SER A 13 -0.24 -14.56 -23.15
C SER A 13 0.50 -13.36 -22.58
N GLU A 14 0.40 -12.19 -23.22
CA GLU A 14 1.07 -10.96 -22.78
C GLU A 14 0.53 -10.47 -21.43
N ALA A 15 -0.80 -10.44 -21.25
CA ALA A 15 -1.41 -10.02 -20.00
C ALA A 15 -1.09 -10.99 -18.85
N THR A 16 -1.06 -12.29 -19.14
CA THR A 16 -0.71 -13.31 -18.14
C THR A 16 0.76 -13.19 -17.73
N GLU A 17 1.66 -12.96 -18.70
CA GLU A 17 3.08 -12.77 -18.42
C GLU A 17 3.33 -11.50 -17.59
N ARG A 18 2.67 -10.39 -17.93
CA ARG A 18 2.72 -9.15 -17.13
C ARG A 18 2.19 -9.38 -15.71
N ALA A 19 1.09 -10.13 -15.56
CA ALA A 19 0.55 -10.46 -14.24
C ALA A 19 1.55 -11.26 -13.40
N ARG A 20 2.25 -12.25 -13.97
CA ARG A 20 3.31 -13.00 -13.27
C ARG A 20 4.45 -12.10 -12.81
N GLN A 21 4.92 -11.21 -13.69
CA GLN A 21 5.99 -10.26 -13.35
C GLN A 21 5.59 -9.34 -12.19
N ILE A 22 4.32 -8.92 -12.14
CA ILE A 22 3.79 -8.13 -11.04
C ILE A 22 3.74 -8.96 -9.75
N LEU A 23 3.24 -10.21 -9.80
CA LEU A 23 3.24 -11.08 -8.62
C LEU A 23 4.65 -11.29 -8.05
N GLU A 24 5.67 -11.45 -8.91
CA GLU A 24 7.07 -11.53 -8.49
C GLU A 24 7.58 -10.21 -7.89
N THR A 25 7.22 -9.08 -8.49
CA THR A 25 7.59 -7.74 -8.00
C THR A 25 7.09 -7.48 -6.57
N PHE A 26 5.92 -8.03 -6.23
CA PHE A 26 5.31 -7.96 -4.91
C PHE A 26 5.58 -9.21 -4.04
N HIS A 27 6.54 -10.07 -4.43
CA HIS A 27 6.95 -11.26 -3.67
C HIS A 27 5.81 -12.25 -3.34
N ILE A 28 4.77 -12.26 -4.18
CA ILE A 28 3.58 -13.14 -4.06
C ILE A 28 3.44 -14.11 -5.23
N GLY A 29 4.50 -14.32 -6.03
CA GLY A 29 4.52 -15.29 -7.14
C GLY A 29 4.13 -16.72 -6.75
N ARG A 30 4.47 -17.13 -5.52
CA ARG A 30 4.08 -18.44 -4.95
C ARG A 30 2.56 -18.67 -4.84
N LEU A 31 1.76 -17.61 -4.97
CA LEU A 31 0.30 -17.64 -4.88
C LEU A 31 -0.37 -17.73 -6.26
N GLU A 32 0.40 -17.88 -7.35
CA GLU A 32 -0.17 -18.00 -8.69
C GLU A 32 -1.17 -19.16 -8.76
N GLY A 33 -2.38 -18.87 -9.25
CA GLY A 33 -3.45 -19.85 -9.42
C GLY A 33 -4.31 -20.09 -8.18
N GLU A 34 -3.93 -19.52 -7.02
CA GLU A 34 -4.77 -19.55 -5.83
C GLU A 34 -5.97 -18.59 -5.94
N LEU A 35 -7.08 -18.97 -5.29
CA LEU A 35 -8.24 -18.10 -5.20
C LEU A 35 -7.99 -17.01 -4.14
N PRO A 36 -8.35 -15.73 -4.38
CA PRO A 36 -8.17 -14.66 -3.40
C PRO A 36 -8.79 -14.92 -2.02
N LEU A 37 -9.86 -15.72 -1.96
CA LEU A 37 -10.51 -16.14 -0.71
C LEU A 37 -9.67 -17.10 0.14
N ASN A 38 -8.68 -17.76 -0.44
CA ASN A 38 -7.79 -18.69 0.26
C ASN A 38 -6.51 -18.00 0.77
N LEU A 39 -6.31 -16.72 0.43
CA LEU A 39 -5.11 -15.99 0.81
C LEU A 39 -5.20 -15.49 2.26
N SER A 40 -4.05 -15.34 2.91
CA SER A 40 -3.96 -14.61 4.17
C SER A 40 -4.40 -13.15 3.96
N GLU A 41 -4.86 -12.47 5.02
CA GLU A 41 -5.26 -11.06 4.91
C GLU A 41 -4.12 -10.17 4.40
N GLY A 42 -2.89 -10.43 4.85
CA GLY A 42 -1.71 -9.72 4.39
C GLY A 42 -1.41 -9.96 2.91
N ASP A 43 -1.39 -11.23 2.46
CA ASP A 43 -1.19 -11.56 1.04
C ASP A 43 -2.28 -10.95 0.16
N ARG A 44 -3.52 -10.92 0.63
CA ARG A 44 -4.64 -10.31 -0.08
C ARG A 44 -4.51 -8.79 -0.19
N LYS A 45 -4.04 -8.11 0.86
CA LYS A 45 -3.74 -6.66 0.81
C LYS A 45 -2.64 -6.34 -0.18
N VAL A 46 -1.56 -7.13 -0.17
CA VAL A 46 -0.48 -7.00 -1.16
C VAL A 46 -1.02 -7.24 -2.57
N LEU A 47 -1.89 -8.24 -2.77
CA LEU A 47 -2.53 -8.49 -4.07
C LEU A 47 -3.42 -7.32 -4.51
N ASP A 48 -4.24 -6.74 -3.63
CA ASP A 48 -5.11 -5.60 -3.95
C ASP A 48 -4.28 -4.40 -4.46
N ILE A 49 -3.13 -4.14 -3.82
CA ILE A 49 -2.22 -3.06 -4.23
C ILE A 49 -1.47 -3.43 -5.52
N ALA A 50 -1.06 -4.69 -5.69
CA ALA A 50 -0.45 -5.16 -6.92
C ALA A 50 -1.40 -5.04 -8.12
N MET A 51 -2.70 -5.25 -7.92
CA MET A 51 -3.72 -5.01 -8.95
C MET A 51 -3.85 -3.52 -9.29
N ALA A 52 -3.81 -2.63 -8.30
CA ALA A 52 -3.80 -1.18 -8.56
C ALA A 52 -2.53 -0.76 -9.33
N TYR A 53 -1.38 -1.29 -8.95
CA TYR A 53 -0.09 -1.09 -9.64
C TYR A 53 -0.15 -1.60 -11.09
N ALA A 54 -0.84 -2.71 -11.35
CA ALA A 54 -0.95 -3.30 -12.68
C ALA A 54 -1.57 -2.34 -13.73
N LEU A 55 -2.33 -1.34 -13.27
CA LEU A 55 -2.95 -0.31 -14.10
C LEU A 55 -1.96 0.72 -14.67
N ASP A 56 -0.67 0.63 -14.31
CA ASP A 56 0.39 1.53 -14.83
C ASP A 56 0.10 3.01 -14.51
N SER A 57 -0.37 3.28 -13.30
CA SER A 57 -0.69 4.64 -12.88
C SER A 57 0.57 5.44 -12.58
N ARG A 58 0.49 6.76 -12.76
CA ARG A 58 1.58 7.68 -12.33
C ARG A 58 1.51 8.04 -10.85
N PHE A 59 0.37 7.75 -10.22
CA PHE A 59 0.09 8.10 -8.84
C PHE A 59 -0.73 7.01 -8.17
N LEU A 60 -0.39 6.66 -6.93
CA LEU A 60 -1.09 5.67 -6.12
C LEU A 60 -1.60 6.32 -4.83
N LEU A 61 -2.88 6.09 -4.54
CA LEU A 61 -3.52 6.48 -3.29
C LEU A 61 -3.79 5.22 -2.49
N LEU A 62 -3.21 5.13 -1.29
CA LEU A 62 -3.37 3.99 -0.39
C LEU A 62 -4.12 4.46 0.86
N ASP A 63 -5.33 3.94 1.05
CA ASP A 63 -6.14 4.22 2.24
C ASP A 63 -5.96 3.08 3.25
N GLU A 64 -5.22 3.34 4.33
CA GLU A 64 -4.83 2.40 5.37
C GLU A 64 -4.42 1.01 4.82
N PRO A 65 -3.32 0.93 4.04
CA PRO A 65 -2.90 -0.31 3.39
C PRO A 65 -2.64 -1.46 4.37
N THR A 66 -2.31 -1.15 5.62
CA THR A 66 -2.01 -2.14 6.67
C THR A 66 -3.20 -2.48 7.58
N SER A 67 -4.37 -1.88 7.34
CA SER A 67 -5.58 -2.13 8.12
C SER A 67 -6.00 -3.61 8.11
N GLY A 68 -6.34 -4.13 9.30
CA GLY A 68 -6.77 -5.53 9.48
C GLY A 68 -5.63 -6.54 9.55
N VAL A 69 -4.36 -6.13 9.36
CA VAL A 69 -3.20 -7.02 9.48
C VAL A 69 -2.65 -6.97 10.91
N ALA A 70 -2.13 -8.10 11.39
CA ALA A 70 -1.42 -8.18 12.67
C ALA A 70 -0.23 -7.19 12.73
N THR A 71 -0.03 -6.55 13.89
CA THR A 71 1.02 -5.52 14.10
C THR A 71 2.41 -5.98 13.65
N GLY A 72 2.79 -7.23 13.91
CA GLY A 72 4.09 -7.77 13.54
C GLY A 72 4.31 -7.94 12.03
N ASP A 73 3.24 -7.97 11.23
CA ASP A 73 3.30 -8.18 9.79
C ASP A 73 3.15 -6.87 8.98
N LYS A 74 2.74 -5.76 9.61
CA LYS A 74 2.52 -4.48 8.94
C LYS A 74 3.77 -3.98 8.18
N PHE A 75 4.91 -3.94 8.86
CA PHE A 75 6.18 -3.49 8.26
C PHE A 75 6.60 -4.37 7.08
N LYS A 76 6.47 -5.69 7.21
CA LYS A 76 6.79 -6.62 6.12
C LYS A 76 5.94 -6.35 4.87
N ILE A 77 4.65 -6.05 5.07
CA ILE A 77 3.75 -5.68 3.98
C ILE A 77 4.16 -4.34 3.38
N MET A 78 4.44 -3.33 4.20
CA MET A 78 4.87 -2.01 3.73
C MET A 78 6.20 -2.06 2.99
N ASP A 79 7.19 -2.83 3.47
CA ASP A 79 8.46 -3.09 2.78
C ASP A 79 8.22 -3.68 1.38
N THR A 80 7.28 -4.61 1.28
CA THR A 80 6.92 -5.25 0.01
C THR A 80 6.30 -4.24 -0.95
N ILE A 81 5.35 -3.44 -0.46
CA ILE A 81 4.62 -2.45 -1.26
C ILE A 81 5.57 -1.34 -1.70
N MET A 82 6.30 -0.72 -0.78
CA MET A 82 7.20 0.40 -1.07
C MET A 82 8.39 -0.04 -1.90
N GLY A 83 8.95 -1.22 -1.64
CA GLY A 83 10.00 -1.79 -2.49
C GLY A 83 9.55 -2.00 -3.94
N ALA A 84 8.28 -2.32 -4.18
CA ALA A 84 7.71 -2.41 -5.53
C ALA A 84 7.50 -1.03 -6.18
N ILE A 85 6.97 -0.06 -5.42
CA ILE A 85 6.65 1.30 -5.86
C ILE A 85 7.92 2.12 -6.17
N ASP A 86 8.95 2.02 -5.33
CA ASP A 86 10.21 2.76 -5.52
C ASP A 86 10.90 2.40 -6.84
N ARG A 87 10.82 1.11 -7.22
CA ARG A 87 11.37 0.62 -8.50
C ARG A 87 10.67 1.24 -9.71
N SER A 88 9.39 1.59 -9.60
CA SER A 88 8.62 2.18 -10.69
C SER A 88 8.60 3.72 -10.68
N ARG A 89 9.17 4.35 -9.64
CA ARG A 89 9.12 5.81 -9.42
C ARG A 89 7.70 6.36 -9.44
N MET A 90 6.74 5.55 -8.99
CA MET A 90 5.35 5.97 -8.88
C MET A 90 5.18 6.82 -7.64
N ALA A 91 4.68 8.05 -7.82
CA ALA A 91 4.38 8.90 -6.68
C ALA A 91 3.22 8.29 -5.88
N THR A 92 3.35 8.23 -4.56
CA THR A 92 2.40 7.52 -3.70
C THR A 92 2.01 8.41 -2.52
N MET A 93 0.73 8.41 -2.16
CA MET A 93 0.22 9.01 -0.94
C MET A 93 -0.49 7.93 -0.13
N ILE A 94 -0.20 7.93 1.16
CA ILE A 94 -0.69 6.94 2.10
C ILE A 94 -1.47 7.68 3.18
N VAL A 95 -2.69 7.22 3.44
CA VAL A 95 -3.46 7.59 4.63
C VAL A 95 -3.18 6.52 5.67
N GLU A 96 -2.57 6.90 6.79
CA GLU A 96 -2.25 5.99 7.89
C GLU A 96 -2.43 6.70 9.22
N HIS A 97 -2.84 5.92 10.23
CA HIS A 97 -2.92 6.35 11.63
C HIS A 97 -1.80 5.74 12.48
N ASP A 98 -1.01 4.81 11.93
CA ASP A 98 0.13 4.19 12.60
C ASP A 98 1.39 5.05 12.40
N MET A 99 1.85 5.70 13.47
CA MET A 99 2.94 6.69 13.39
C MET A 99 4.30 6.06 13.11
N ASP A 100 4.50 4.78 13.45
CA ASP A 100 5.75 4.09 13.12
C ASP A 100 5.83 3.85 11.59
N ILE A 101 4.70 3.48 10.96
CA ILE A 101 4.60 3.37 9.50
C ILE A 101 4.78 4.74 8.83
N VAL A 102 4.14 5.79 9.35
CA VAL A 102 4.30 7.15 8.81
C VAL A 102 5.76 7.60 8.87
N SER A 103 6.44 7.34 10.00
CA SER A 103 7.83 7.71 10.21
C SER A 103 8.79 7.01 9.24
N ASP A 104 8.57 5.71 9.00
CA ASP A 104 9.53 4.89 8.26
C ASP A 104 9.36 4.92 6.74
N TYR A 105 8.14 5.18 6.24
CA TYR A 105 7.81 5.04 4.82
C TYR A 105 7.39 6.32 4.11
N SER A 106 7.48 7.49 4.76
CA SER A 106 7.06 8.78 4.17
C SER A 106 8.20 9.77 4.05
N ASP A 107 8.36 10.38 2.86
CA ASP A 107 9.30 11.51 2.69
C ASP A 107 8.74 12.83 3.24
N ARG A 108 7.41 12.96 3.25
CA ARG A 108 6.65 14.14 3.66
C ARG A 108 5.32 13.71 4.29
N VAL A 109 4.92 14.39 5.35
CA VAL A 109 3.71 14.10 6.12
C VAL A 109 2.83 15.33 6.16
N LEU A 110 1.52 15.12 5.98
CA LEU A 110 0.49 16.11 6.26
C LEU A 110 -0.34 15.63 7.43
N VAL A 111 -0.45 16.44 8.48
CA VAL A 111 -1.33 16.15 9.62
C VAL A 111 -2.64 16.87 9.40
N LEU A 112 -3.74 16.12 9.31
CA LEU A 112 -5.08 16.67 9.15
C LEU A 112 -5.80 16.72 10.51
N ARG A 113 -6.38 17.87 10.83
CA ARG A 113 -7.25 18.06 11.99
C ARG A 113 -8.49 18.84 11.57
N GLU A 114 -9.67 18.26 11.82
CA GLU A 114 -10.97 18.90 11.56
C GLU A 114 -11.10 19.45 10.12
N GLY A 115 -10.54 18.73 9.14
CA GLY A 115 -10.58 19.12 7.73
C GLY A 115 -9.56 20.19 7.33
N THR A 116 -8.65 20.58 8.23
CA THR A 116 -7.55 21.51 7.96
C THR A 116 -6.20 20.83 8.08
N ILE A 117 -5.20 21.31 7.33
CA ILE A 117 -3.81 20.86 7.47
C ILE A 117 -3.22 21.59 8.67
N MET A 118 -2.95 20.85 9.73
CA MET A 118 -2.35 21.35 10.96
C MET A 118 -0.81 21.42 10.84
N ALA A 119 -0.21 20.43 10.18
CA ALA A 119 1.23 20.38 9.95
C ALA A 119 1.55 19.80 8.56
N ASP A 120 2.68 20.24 8.00
CA ASP A 120 3.18 19.84 6.68
C ASP A 120 4.71 19.90 6.67
N GLY A 121 5.38 18.76 6.58
CA GLY A 121 6.84 18.71 6.67
C GLY A 121 7.41 17.30 6.59
N ARG A 122 8.70 17.14 6.90
CA ARG A 122 9.29 15.80 7.02
C ARG A 122 8.77 15.11 8.28
N PRO A 123 8.66 13.76 8.30
CA PRO A 123 8.11 13.04 9.46
C PRO A 123 8.75 13.45 10.78
N GLN A 124 10.08 13.50 10.84
CA GLN A 124 10.83 13.87 12.06
C GLN A 124 10.47 15.27 12.56
N GLU A 125 10.41 16.26 11.66
CA GLU A 125 10.06 17.66 11.99
C GLU A 125 8.61 17.75 12.50
N VAL A 126 7.69 17.02 11.86
CA VAL A 126 6.26 17.00 12.22
C VAL A 126 6.03 16.29 13.56
N MET A 127 6.75 15.20 13.85
CA MET A 127 6.59 14.44 15.10
C MET A 127 7.20 15.15 16.33
N GLU A 128 8.09 16.13 16.11
CA GLU A 128 8.64 16.99 17.16
C GLU A 128 7.73 18.19 17.47
N ASP A 129 6.78 18.51 16.60
CA ASP A 129 5.85 19.62 16.81
C ASP A 129 4.95 19.39 18.03
N ARG A 130 4.91 20.36 18.94
CA ARG A 130 4.18 20.25 20.20
C ARG A 130 2.67 20.09 20.01
N GLU A 131 2.08 20.82 19.06
CA GLU A 131 0.64 20.76 18.78
C GLU A 131 0.26 19.43 18.12
N VAL A 132 1.12 18.92 17.22
CA VAL A 132 1.01 17.57 16.65
C VAL A 132 1.05 16.52 17.75
N ARG A 133 2.01 16.62 18.66
CA ARG A 133 2.17 15.64 19.74
C ARG A 133 1.00 15.63 20.71
N ALA A 134 0.51 16.81 21.10
CA ALA A 134 -0.65 16.95 21.97
C ALA A 134 -1.91 16.35 21.31
N THR A 135 -2.09 16.60 20.00
CA THR A 135 -3.28 16.14 19.25
C THR A 135 -3.25 14.64 18.95
N LEU A 136 -2.11 14.11 18.49
CA LEU A 136 -1.99 12.72 18.02
C LEU A 136 -1.68 11.73 19.14
N PHE A 137 -0.86 12.11 20.13
CA PHE A 137 -0.44 11.21 21.21
C PHE A 137 -1.16 11.49 22.54
N GLY A 138 -1.91 12.59 22.66
CA GLY A 138 -2.55 12.99 23.92
C GLY A 138 -1.56 13.33 25.03
N ILE A 139 -0.32 13.68 24.66
CA ILE A 139 0.75 14.03 25.62
C ILE A 139 0.72 15.54 25.81
N GLU A 140 0.13 15.99 26.92
CA GLU A 140 0.29 17.36 27.42
C GLU A 140 1.57 17.41 28.28
N GLU A 141 2.64 18.00 27.77
CA GLU A 141 3.73 18.52 28.62
C GLU A 141 3.37 19.89 29.19
#